data_AF-A0A5N9CXL0-F1
#
_entry.id   AF-A0A5N9CXL0-F1
#
_cell.length_a   1.000
_cell.length_b   1.000
_cell.length_c   1.000
_cell.angle_alpha   90.00
_cell.angle_beta   90.00
_cell.angle_gamma   90.00
#
_symmetry.space_group_name_H-M   'P 1'
#
loop_
_entity.id
_entity.type
_entity.pdbx_description
1 polymer ?
#
loop_
_entity_poly.entity_id
_entity_poly.type
_entity_poly.pdbx_seq_one_letter_code
_entity_poly.pdbx_strand_id
1 'polypeptide(L)'
;MTQRFRLVRLSLVFVFLGMLITGMLGPVIARAQEPDSPHALVITVDGIINNVKEGFIARAIDKAEENSATLLIIQLDTPGGLLSSTREVVELLLESPVPIAVFVSPRGARAGSAGTFITAAGNFAVMAPGTNIGAASPISATGEDLDDTLASKVENDASALIRSIAQTRGRNQDKLEETVRTAASYSAQEALADNVVDLIADDLEDLLAKLDGLTAETSIGTVVLETKGLELFQLEKNILEHFLEFISDPNVSFILLTMGGLGIVVELFNPGLIAPGVVGVICLLLTFLALGNLPVNWAGVVFVILAMVLTVLEVVVAGFGILGVGAIVSLIVGGLILFTQFGDASPTMPSIEVSRWVISGTGGVVSLALVYIVGTAYQSRRQGPPEKASALAGMQGMVTGELAPRGIVLVGNETWTAISEDDSAISIGEPVEVRSVEGLILTVFRQSDTGKQENS
;
A
#
# COMPACT_ATOMS: atom_id res chain seq x y z
N MET A 1 -4.77 -20.06 -32.96
CA MET A 1 -3.92 -18.89 -32.68
C MET A 1 -3.67 -18.72 -31.16
N THR A 2 -3.26 -19.78 -30.44
CA THR A 2 -3.57 -19.87 -28.98
C THR A 2 -2.49 -20.47 -28.07
N GLN A 3 -1.42 -21.10 -28.57
CA GLN A 3 -0.30 -21.56 -27.72
C GLN A 3 0.93 -20.65 -27.76
N ARG A 4 1.30 -20.14 -28.94
CA ARG A 4 2.47 -19.26 -29.10
C ARG A 4 2.34 -17.96 -28.28
N PHE A 5 1.14 -17.38 -28.21
CA PHE A 5 0.87 -16.19 -27.39
C PHE A 5 0.91 -16.45 -25.88
N ARG A 6 0.54 -17.66 -25.42
CA ARG A 6 0.63 -18.04 -24.00
C ARG A 6 2.09 -18.23 -23.57
N LEU A 7 2.89 -18.90 -24.40
CA LEU A 7 4.33 -19.06 -24.18
C LEU A 7 5.05 -17.72 -24.18
N VAL A 8 4.76 -16.83 -25.14
CA VAL A 8 5.35 -15.49 -25.21
C VAL A 8 5.00 -14.64 -23.98
N ARG A 9 3.73 -14.69 -23.50
CA ARG A 9 3.32 -14.02 -22.26
C ARG A 9 4.03 -14.58 -21.03
N LEU A 10 4.16 -15.91 -20.91
CA LEU A 10 4.88 -16.51 -19.77
C LEU A 10 6.36 -16.10 -19.79
N SER A 11 7.02 -16.16 -20.94
CA SER A 11 8.42 -15.75 -21.06
C SER A 11 8.62 -14.25 -20.79
N LEU A 12 7.68 -13.39 -21.17
CA LEU A 12 7.73 -11.97 -20.84
C LEU A 12 7.55 -11.73 -19.34
N VAL A 13 6.69 -12.49 -18.66
CA VAL A 13 6.54 -12.43 -17.20
C VAL A 13 7.81 -12.91 -16.48
N PHE A 14 8.45 -13.99 -16.94
CA PHE A 14 9.71 -14.47 -16.36
C PHE A 14 10.89 -13.55 -16.64
N VAL A 15 10.95 -12.91 -17.81
CA VAL A 15 11.97 -11.90 -18.12
C VAL A 15 11.72 -10.62 -17.30
N PHE A 16 10.47 -10.20 -17.13
CA PHE A 16 10.13 -9.05 -16.29
C PHE A 16 10.43 -9.33 -14.81
N LEU A 17 10.08 -10.53 -14.30
CA LEU A 17 10.40 -10.96 -12.93
C LEU A 17 11.91 -11.12 -12.74
N GLY A 18 12.61 -11.67 -13.73
CA GLY A 18 14.07 -11.78 -13.74
C GLY A 18 14.75 -10.41 -13.74
N MET A 19 14.25 -9.46 -14.55
CA MET A 19 14.71 -8.06 -14.57
C MET A 19 14.40 -7.33 -13.26
N LEU A 20 13.25 -7.61 -12.63
CA LEU A 20 12.89 -7.08 -11.32
C LEU A 20 13.83 -7.62 -10.24
N ILE A 21 14.13 -8.92 -10.27
CA ILE A 21 15.05 -9.57 -9.33
C ILE A 21 16.49 -9.04 -9.54
N THR A 22 16.99 -8.97 -10.78
CA THR A 22 18.33 -8.42 -11.05
C THR A 22 18.43 -6.91 -10.82
N GLY A 23 17.35 -6.17 -11.03
CA GLY A 23 17.25 -4.73 -10.73
C GLY A 23 17.24 -4.45 -9.23
N MET A 24 16.66 -5.36 -8.42
CA MET A 24 16.69 -5.28 -6.96
C MET A 24 17.98 -5.84 -6.33
N LEU A 25 18.77 -6.64 -7.06
CA LEU A 25 20.06 -7.17 -6.61
C LEU A 25 21.25 -6.25 -6.94
N GLY A 26 21.10 -5.31 -7.88
CA GLY A 26 22.13 -4.33 -8.24
C GLY A 26 22.70 -3.51 -7.07
N PRO A 27 21.91 -3.09 -6.07
CA PRO A 27 22.42 -2.34 -4.92
C PRO A 27 23.12 -3.24 -3.87
N VAL A 28 22.97 -4.56 -3.94
CA VAL A 28 23.42 -5.49 -2.87
C VAL A 28 24.94 -5.76 -2.92
N ILE A 29 25.61 -5.45 -4.04
CA ILE A 29 27.06 -5.64 -4.20
C ILE A 29 27.86 -4.38 -3.85
N ALA A 30 27.19 -3.24 -3.61
CA ALA A 30 27.83 -2.14 -2.91
C ALA A 30 27.98 -2.56 -1.45
N ARG A 31 29.12 -3.18 -1.11
CA ARG A 31 29.60 -3.14 0.27
C ARG A 31 29.64 -1.66 0.64
N ALA A 32 28.70 -1.21 1.46
CA ALA A 32 28.84 0.05 2.18
C ALA A 32 30.22 -0.04 2.84
N GLN A 33 31.13 0.81 2.39
CA GLN A 33 32.49 0.82 2.88
C GLN A 33 32.38 1.23 4.34
N GLU A 34 32.60 0.28 5.25
CA GLU A 34 32.58 0.57 6.68
C GLU A 34 33.66 1.62 6.94
N PRO A 35 33.34 2.71 7.66
CA PRO A 35 34.29 3.78 7.90
C PRO A 35 35.45 3.26 8.77
N ASP A 36 36.65 3.24 8.20
CA ASP A 36 37.91 2.91 8.90
C ASP A 36 38.51 4.12 9.65
N SER A 37 37.86 5.29 9.54
CA SER A 37 38.28 6.60 10.10
C SER A 37 37.31 7.08 11.20
N PRO A 38 37.76 7.93 12.14
CA PRO A 38 36.86 8.66 13.03
C PRO A 38 35.83 9.45 12.21
N HIS A 39 34.55 9.20 12.48
CA HIS A 39 33.46 9.76 11.69
C HIS A 39 32.28 10.14 12.58
N ALA A 40 31.46 11.06 12.07
CA ALA A 40 30.11 11.28 12.58
C ALA A 40 29.11 10.58 11.65
N LEU A 41 28.25 9.76 12.23
CA LEU A 41 27.15 9.12 11.48
C LEU A 41 26.01 10.13 11.35
N VAL A 42 25.46 10.30 10.16
CA VAL A 42 24.37 11.25 9.90
C VAL A 42 23.16 10.52 9.35
N ILE A 43 22.01 10.75 9.96
CA ILE A 43 20.71 10.33 9.41
C ILE A 43 19.81 11.53 9.18
N THR A 44 18.92 11.40 8.20
CA THR A 44 17.85 12.38 7.94
C THR A 44 16.51 11.76 8.33
N VAL A 45 15.80 12.41 9.25
CA VAL A 45 14.48 12.03 9.72
C VAL A 45 13.51 13.16 9.41
N ASP A 46 12.84 13.01 8.28
CA ASP A 46 11.83 13.94 7.79
C ASP A 46 10.42 13.35 7.87
N GLY A 47 9.42 14.22 8.00
CA GLY A 47 8.01 13.84 7.99
C GLY A 47 7.50 13.29 9.31
N ILE A 48 6.44 12.48 9.25
CA ILE A 48 5.70 12.03 10.44
C ILE A 48 6.49 10.95 11.18
N ILE A 49 6.62 11.09 12.50
CA ILE A 49 7.23 10.06 13.36
C ILE A 49 6.27 8.89 13.51
N ASN A 50 6.69 7.72 13.05
CA ASN A 50 5.97 6.45 13.13
C ASN A 50 6.94 5.29 13.40
N ASN A 51 6.42 4.07 13.50
CA ASN A 51 7.21 2.85 13.77
C ASN A 51 8.34 2.62 12.75
N VAL A 52 8.19 3.09 11.50
CA VAL A 52 9.24 2.95 10.47
C VAL A 52 10.42 3.89 10.76
N LYS A 53 10.14 5.15 11.14
CA LYS A 53 11.18 6.12 11.52
C LYS A 53 11.85 5.74 12.84
N GLU A 54 11.07 5.23 13.79
CA GLU A 54 11.56 4.66 15.05
C GLU A 54 12.58 3.54 14.79
N GLY A 55 12.21 2.53 13.98
CA GLY A 55 13.12 1.44 13.62
C GLY A 55 14.38 1.91 12.87
N PHE A 56 14.25 2.94 12.03
CA PHE A 56 15.40 3.54 11.36
C PHE A 56 16.36 4.24 12.34
N ILE A 57 15.83 4.98 13.33
CA ILE A 57 16.62 5.62 14.39
C ILE A 57 17.30 4.55 15.25
N ALA A 58 16.59 3.50 15.65
CA ALA A 58 17.17 2.37 16.39
C ALA A 58 18.35 1.76 15.64
N ARG A 59 18.16 1.43 14.35
CA ARG A 59 19.24 0.91 13.49
C ARG A 59 20.42 1.88 13.35
N ALA A 60 20.16 3.18 13.34
CA ALA A 60 21.22 4.18 13.26
C ALA A 60 22.06 4.23 14.53
N ILE A 61 21.43 4.09 15.71
CA ILE A 61 22.13 3.98 16.98
C ILE A 61 22.97 2.70 17.01
N ASP A 62 22.38 1.56 16.64
CA ASP A 62 23.11 0.28 16.56
C ASP A 62 24.32 0.38 15.62
N LYS A 63 24.16 1.01 14.46
CA LYS A 63 25.26 1.21 13.51
C LYS A 63 26.29 2.22 13.97
N ALA A 64 25.88 3.26 14.70
CA ALA A 64 26.82 4.18 15.33
C ALA A 64 27.67 3.45 16.38
N GLU A 65 27.06 2.57 17.17
CA GLU A 65 27.78 1.76 18.16
C GLU A 65 28.71 0.73 17.49
N GLU A 66 28.20 -0.06 16.55
CA GLU A 66 28.95 -1.12 15.86
C GLU A 66 30.19 -0.56 15.14
N ASN A 67 30.04 0.61 14.52
CA ASN A 67 31.13 1.28 13.80
C ASN A 67 31.97 2.20 14.70
N SER A 68 31.69 2.26 16.01
CA SER A 68 32.38 3.17 16.94
C SER A 68 32.37 4.64 16.48
N ALA A 69 31.24 5.10 15.95
CA ALA A 69 31.06 6.49 15.53
C ALA A 69 31.27 7.43 16.72
N THR A 70 31.95 8.55 16.48
CA THR A 70 32.21 9.55 17.53
C THR A 70 30.93 10.27 17.96
N LEU A 71 30.00 10.43 17.03
CA LEU A 71 28.75 11.15 17.20
C LEU A 71 27.71 10.62 16.20
N LEU A 72 26.46 10.45 16.63
CA LEU A 72 25.32 10.32 15.75
C LEU A 72 24.62 11.68 15.62
N ILE A 73 24.42 12.15 14.39
CA ILE A 73 23.68 13.37 14.07
C ILE A 73 22.35 12.98 13.43
N ILE A 74 21.25 13.38 14.07
CA ILE A 74 19.89 13.22 13.55
C ILE A 74 19.45 14.57 12.98
N GLN A 75 19.48 14.73 11.66
CA GLN A 75 18.88 15.87 11.00
C GLN A 75 17.36 15.70 10.99
N LEU A 76 16.65 16.57 11.69
CA LEU A 76 15.23 16.42 11.97
C LEU A 76 14.40 17.53 11.30
N ASP A 77 13.37 17.11 10.55
CA ASP A 77 12.27 17.98 10.11
C ASP A 77 10.93 17.24 10.25
N THR A 78 10.23 17.48 11.34
CA THR A 78 8.99 16.76 11.65
C THR A 78 7.87 17.69 12.12
N PRO A 79 6.64 17.50 11.61
CA PRO A 79 5.44 18.11 12.18
C PRO A 79 4.98 17.46 13.49
N GLY A 80 5.47 16.25 13.81
CA GLY A 80 4.93 15.41 14.87
C GLY A 80 4.79 13.94 14.46
N GLY A 81 4.02 13.19 15.24
CA GLY A 81 3.75 11.79 14.95
C GLY A 81 3.12 11.03 16.10
N LEU A 82 3.24 9.71 16.07
CA LEU A 82 2.66 8.82 17.08
C LEU A 82 3.36 9.03 18.44
N LEU A 83 2.57 9.24 19.50
CA LEU A 83 3.11 9.40 20.86
C LEU A 83 3.85 8.14 21.34
N SER A 84 3.41 6.94 20.93
CA SER A 84 4.10 5.69 21.23
C SER A 84 5.51 5.67 20.63
N SER A 85 5.64 5.91 19.32
CA SER A 85 6.95 5.95 18.67
C SER A 85 7.83 7.09 19.18
N THR A 86 7.23 8.22 19.55
CA THR A 86 7.95 9.33 20.19
C THR A 86 8.61 8.88 21.49
N ARG A 87 7.89 8.10 22.31
CA ARG A 87 8.41 7.58 23.58
C ARG A 87 9.54 6.59 23.37
N GLU A 88 9.37 5.64 22.45
CA GLU A 88 10.43 4.68 22.13
C GLU A 88 11.68 5.38 21.60
N VAL A 89 11.53 6.37 20.70
CA VAL A 89 12.68 7.18 20.25
C VAL A 89 13.35 7.91 21.40
N VAL A 90 12.58 8.55 22.31
CA VAL A 90 13.15 9.20 23.49
C VAL A 90 13.94 8.22 24.35
N GLU A 91 13.41 7.02 24.59
CA GLU A 91 14.06 5.96 25.35
C GLU A 91 15.40 5.56 24.70
N LEU A 92 15.38 5.26 23.40
CA LEU A 92 16.58 4.96 22.61
C LEU A 92 17.65 6.07 22.73
N LEU A 93 17.22 7.34 22.69
CA LEU A 93 18.13 8.50 22.79
C LEU A 93 18.73 8.65 24.19
N LEU A 94 17.97 8.36 25.24
CA LEU A 94 18.43 8.43 26.62
C LEU A 94 19.34 7.25 26.99
N GLU A 95 19.12 6.08 26.40
CA GLU A 95 19.90 4.85 26.65
C GLU A 95 21.09 4.67 25.69
N SER A 96 21.24 5.55 24.71
CA SER A 96 22.30 5.43 23.69
C SER A 96 23.71 5.39 24.30
N PRO A 97 24.54 4.41 23.90
CA PRO A 97 25.96 4.36 24.25
C PRO A 97 26.81 5.35 23.44
N VAL A 98 26.27 5.88 22.34
CA VAL A 98 26.92 6.88 21.47
C VAL A 98 26.31 8.26 21.72
N PRO A 99 27.10 9.35 21.77
CA PRO A 99 26.56 10.70 21.82
C PRO A 99 25.64 11.00 20.63
N ILE A 100 24.49 11.65 20.89
CA ILE A 100 23.51 12.01 19.85
C ILE A 100 23.28 13.52 19.81
N ALA A 101 23.49 14.13 18.64
CA ALA A 101 23.05 15.48 18.34
C ALA A 101 21.77 15.44 17.49
N VAL A 102 20.67 15.99 17.99
CA VAL A 102 19.46 16.21 17.21
C VAL A 102 19.49 17.61 16.64
N PHE A 103 19.60 17.71 15.31
CA PHE A 103 19.78 18.96 14.58
C PHE A 103 18.54 19.28 13.75
N VAL A 104 17.70 20.19 14.25
CA VAL A 104 16.53 20.69 13.53
C VAL A 104 17.00 21.49 12.32
N SER A 105 16.93 20.85 11.15
CA SER A 105 17.57 21.32 9.92
C SER A 105 16.93 20.66 8.70
N PRO A 106 17.01 21.27 7.50
CA PRO A 106 17.70 22.53 7.15
C PRO A 106 16.92 23.79 7.60
N ARG A 107 17.36 24.97 7.15
CA ARG A 107 16.60 26.21 7.37
C ARG A 107 15.15 26.06 6.87
N GLY A 108 14.18 26.47 7.69
CA GLY A 108 12.76 26.30 7.42
C GLY A 108 12.17 24.96 7.92
N ALA A 109 13.00 24.03 8.38
CA ALA A 109 12.56 22.83 9.09
C ALA A 109 11.92 23.16 10.44
N ARG A 110 11.26 22.16 11.01
CA ARG A 110 10.62 22.27 12.32
C ARG A 110 10.79 21.00 13.17
N ALA A 111 10.76 21.19 14.48
CA ALA A 111 10.63 20.15 15.47
C ALA A 111 9.27 20.31 16.19
N GLY A 112 8.19 20.08 15.44
CA GLY A 112 6.83 20.16 15.95
C GLY A 112 6.43 18.90 16.70
N SER A 113 5.62 19.05 17.75
CA SER A 113 5.02 17.93 18.46
C SER A 113 6.03 16.86 18.91
N ALA A 114 5.97 15.64 18.39
CA ALA A 114 6.96 14.59 18.62
C ALA A 114 8.42 15.07 18.49
N GLY A 115 8.69 15.95 17.51
CA GLY A 115 10.02 16.51 17.30
C GLY A 115 10.56 17.30 18.49
N THR A 116 9.68 17.92 19.29
CA THR A 116 10.09 18.65 20.51
C THR A 116 10.67 17.68 21.53
N PHE A 117 10.01 16.55 21.78
CA PHE A 117 10.48 15.52 22.70
C PHE A 117 11.79 14.89 22.23
N ILE A 118 11.87 14.53 20.94
CA ILE A 118 13.05 13.91 20.35
C ILE A 118 14.24 14.87 20.42
N THR A 119 14.06 16.13 20.02
CA THR A 119 15.12 17.15 20.09
C THR A 119 15.57 17.39 21.52
N ALA A 120 14.63 17.52 22.46
CA ALA A 120 14.93 17.69 23.88
C ALA A 120 15.58 16.46 24.53
N ALA A 121 15.48 15.26 23.93
CA ALA A 121 16.09 14.03 24.44
C ALA A 121 17.54 13.82 23.97
N GLY A 122 17.98 14.49 22.90
CA GLY A 122 19.36 14.41 22.42
C GLY A 122 20.39 14.86 23.48
N ASN A 123 21.61 14.36 23.40
CA ASN A 123 22.73 14.92 24.16
C ASN A 123 22.92 16.38 23.78
N PHE A 124 22.82 16.69 22.48
CA PHE A 124 22.86 18.04 21.95
C PHE A 124 21.58 18.33 21.17
N ALA A 125 20.82 19.32 21.63
CA ALA A 125 19.67 19.88 20.94
C ALA A 125 20.14 21.09 20.15
N VAL A 126 20.09 21.02 18.82
CA VAL A 126 20.63 22.06 17.94
C VAL A 126 19.60 22.46 16.90
N MET A 127 19.54 23.76 16.58
CA MET A 127 18.62 24.30 15.58
C MET A 127 19.35 25.08 14.50
N ALA A 128 18.92 24.96 13.25
CA ALA A 128 19.35 25.85 12.19
C ALA A 128 18.61 27.20 12.26
N PRO A 129 19.20 28.32 11.80
CA PRO A 129 18.48 29.59 11.72
C PRO A 129 17.20 29.48 10.88
N GLY A 130 16.12 30.13 11.34
CA GLY A 130 14.82 30.09 10.64
C GLY A 130 14.04 28.79 10.83
N THR A 131 14.41 27.95 11.80
CA THR A 131 13.62 26.79 12.26
C THR A 131 12.81 27.13 13.51
N ASN A 132 11.87 26.25 13.86
CA ASN A 132 11.06 26.36 15.09
C ASN A 132 10.93 25.01 15.81
N ILE A 133 10.66 25.06 17.12
CA ILE A 133 10.43 23.92 18.00
C ILE A 133 9.24 24.20 18.91
N GLY A 134 8.46 23.18 19.27
CA GLY A 134 7.33 23.28 20.20
C GLY A 134 6.03 22.76 19.60
N ALA A 135 4.90 23.37 19.96
CA ALA A 135 3.55 22.93 19.60
C ALA A 135 3.35 21.43 19.89
N ALA A 136 3.61 21.05 21.13
CA ALA A 136 3.69 19.67 21.60
C ALA A 136 2.50 19.20 22.43
N SER A 137 1.41 19.97 22.42
CA SER A 137 0.12 19.56 22.96
C SER A 137 -0.38 18.28 22.25
N PRO A 138 -0.67 17.21 22.99
CA PRO A 138 -1.24 16.00 22.42
C PRO A 138 -2.62 16.30 21.85
N ILE A 139 -2.84 15.86 20.62
CA ILE A 139 -4.15 15.85 20.00
C ILE A 139 -4.55 14.40 19.75
N SER A 140 -5.86 14.16 19.62
CA SER A 140 -6.32 12.86 19.14
C SER A 140 -5.74 12.60 17.74
N ALA A 141 -5.59 11.32 17.38
CA ALA A 141 -5.22 10.94 16.01
C ALA A 141 -6.24 11.42 14.96
N THR A 142 -7.42 11.87 15.41
CA THR A 142 -8.52 12.35 14.58
C THR A 142 -8.56 13.87 14.42
N GLY A 143 -7.77 14.61 15.22
CA GLY A 143 -7.85 16.07 15.31
C GLY A 143 -9.08 16.57 16.09
N GLU A 144 -9.96 15.68 16.56
CA GLU A 144 -11.04 16.05 17.48
C GLU A 144 -10.52 16.32 18.88
N ASP A 145 -11.21 17.20 19.60
CA ASP A 145 -10.98 17.40 21.02
C ASP A 145 -11.18 16.07 21.76
N LEU A 146 -10.16 15.67 22.52
CA LEU A 146 -10.25 14.54 23.43
C LEU A 146 -11.31 14.84 24.49
N ASP A 147 -12.04 13.82 24.96
CA ASP A 147 -12.87 13.96 26.17
C ASP A 147 -12.05 14.60 27.29
N ASP A 148 -12.60 15.58 28.00
CA ASP A 148 -11.88 16.41 28.98
C ASP A 148 -11.01 15.57 29.96
N THR A 149 -11.50 14.40 30.37
CA THR A 149 -10.78 13.51 31.29
C THR A 149 -9.59 12.84 30.60
N LEU A 150 -9.77 12.39 29.35
CA LEU A 150 -8.70 11.77 28.57
C LEU A 150 -7.67 12.81 28.11
N ALA A 151 -8.12 13.97 27.64
CA ALA A 151 -7.28 15.13 27.29
C ALA A 151 -6.34 15.47 28.45
N SER A 152 -6.92 15.69 29.63
CA SER A 152 -6.17 16.01 30.85
C SER A 152 -5.17 14.90 31.20
N LYS A 153 -5.53 13.63 31.07
CA LYS A 153 -4.61 12.50 31.36
C LYS A 153 -3.41 12.50 30.41
N VAL A 154 -3.67 12.59 29.11
CA VAL A 154 -2.62 12.55 28.08
C VAL A 154 -1.73 13.79 28.17
N GLU A 155 -2.30 14.98 28.38
CA GLU A 155 -1.56 16.22 28.55
C GLU A 155 -0.68 16.19 29.81
N ASN A 156 -1.20 15.76 30.96
CA ASN A 156 -0.42 15.67 32.19
C ASN A 156 0.73 14.66 32.06
N ASP A 157 0.48 13.53 31.40
CA ASP A 157 1.46 12.50 31.13
C ASP A 157 2.56 13.00 30.17
N ALA A 158 2.19 13.67 29.08
CA ALA A 158 3.13 14.30 28.15
C ALA A 158 3.93 15.44 28.82
N SER A 159 3.30 16.25 29.68
CA SER A 159 3.95 17.31 30.45
C SER A 159 4.96 16.73 31.45
N ALA A 160 4.62 15.63 32.11
CA ALA A 160 5.54 14.93 33.00
C ALA A 160 6.75 14.37 32.23
N LEU A 161 6.50 13.77 31.05
CA LEU A 161 7.55 13.24 30.19
C LEU A 161 8.54 14.34 29.75
N ILE A 162 8.05 15.45 29.17
CA ILE A 162 8.95 16.50 28.67
C ILE A 162 9.75 17.15 29.80
N ARG A 163 9.17 17.34 30.99
CA ARG A 163 9.90 17.82 32.16
C ARG A 163 10.98 16.84 32.61
N SER A 164 10.68 15.55 32.63
CA SER A 164 11.67 14.52 32.97
C SER A 164 12.85 14.54 31.99
N ILE A 165 12.57 14.65 30.69
CA ILE A 165 13.61 14.77 29.65
C ILE A 165 14.45 16.02 29.89
N ALA A 166 13.80 17.17 30.07
CA ALA A 166 14.45 18.45 30.31
C ALA A 166 15.34 18.41 31.57
N GLN A 167 14.86 17.79 32.66
CA GLN A 167 15.63 17.62 33.88
C GLN A 167 16.87 16.75 33.64
N THR A 168 16.71 15.61 32.97
CA THR A 168 17.82 14.70 32.65
C THR A 168 18.89 15.37 31.78
N ARG A 169 18.48 16.23 30.85
CA ARG A 169 19.39 16.90 29.91
C ARG A 169 19.79 18.32 30.31
N GLY A 170 19.35 18.81 31.47
CA GLY A 170 19.70 20.15 31.97
C GLY A 170 19.08 21.32 31.18
N ARG A 171 17.93 21.09 30.54
CA ARG A 171 17.19 22.08 29.75
C ARG A 171 16.08 22.74 30.55
N ASN A 172 15.54 23.84 30.03
CA ASN A 172 14.50 24.61 30.70
C ASN A 172 13.17 23.84 30.77
N GLN A 173 12.87 23.30 31.95
CA GLN A 173 11.69 22.48 32.20
C GLN A 173 10.39 23.26 31.99
N ASP A 174 10.33 24.52 32.44
CA ASP A 174 9.11 25.33 32.37
C ASP A 174 8.75 25.67 30.92
N LYS A 175 9.76 26.05 30.13
CA LYS A 175 9.58 26.38 28.70
C LYS A 175 9.24 25.16 27.87
N LEU A 176 9.85 24.02 28.16
CA LEU A 176 9.50 22.77 27.50
C LEU A 176 8.10 22.26 27.92
N GLU A 177 7.70 22.41 29.19
CA GLU A 177 6.32 22.11 29.62
C GLU A 177 5.28 23.04 28.95
N GLU A 178 5.62 24.31 28.73
CA GLU A 178 4.78 25.27 28.02
C GLU A 178 4.43 24.80 26.60
N THR A 179 5.37 24.15 25.90
CA THR A 179 5.10 23.57 24.57
C THR A 179 3.97 22.53 24.57
N VAL A 180 3.74 21.85 25.70
CA VAL A 180 2.70 20.85 25.88
C VAL A 180 1.40 21.48 26.38
N ARG A 181 1.46 22.35 27.39
CA ARG A 181 0.26 22.90 28.04
C ARG A 181 -0.43 24.02 27.27
N THR A 182 0.34 24.86 26.58
CA THR A 182 -0.20 26.04 25.88
C THR A 182 0.12 26.02 24.39
N ALA A 183 0.64 24.90 23.89
CA ALA A 183 1.10 24.73 22.51
C ALA A 183 2.16 25.76 22.09
N ALA A 184 2.97 26.28 23.03
CA ALA A 184 3.99 27.27 22.71
C ALA A 184 4.99 26.74 21.67
N SER A 185 5.42 27.64 20.78
CA SER A 185 6.41 27.37 19.74
C SER A 185 7.43 28.50 19.74
N TYR A 186 8.71 28.13 19.70
CA TYR A 186 9.83 29.04 19.79
C TYR A 186 10.65 29.00 18.50
N SER A 187 11.06 30.16 18.01
CA SER A 187 12.10 30.28 16.99
C SER A 187 13.44 29.78 17.52
N ALA A 188 14.38 29.46 16.63
CA ALA A 188 15.73 29.05 17.01
C ALA A 188 16.40 30.01 18.03
N GLN A 189 16.22 31.33 17.86
CA GLN A 189 16.80 32.34 18.74
C GLN A 189 16.15 32.35 20.13
N GLU A 190 14.81 32.26 20.20
CA GLU A 190 14.08 32.19 21.46
C GLU A 190 14.42 30.89 22.20
N ALA A 191 14.44 29.77 21.47
CA ALA A 191 14.76 28.46 22.03
C ALA A 191 16.17 28.42 22.65
N LEU A 192 17.17 29.03 22.00
CA LEU A 192 18.52 29.14 22.56
C LEU A 192 18.54 30.07 23.78
N ALA A 193 17.89 31.24 23.70
CA ALA A 193 17.88 32.22 24.79
C ALA A 193 17.19 31.67 26.06
N ASP A 194 16.14 30.88 25.88
CA ASP A 194 15.37 30.26 26.96
C ASP A 194 15.93 28.90 27.41
N ASN A 195 17.06 28.43 26.84
CA ASN A 195 17.65 27.11 27.12
C ASN A 195 16.69 25.93 26.85
N VAL A 196 15.90 26.04 25.79
CA VAL A 196 15.12 24.92 25.20
C VAL A 196 16.02 24.06 24.31
N VAL A 197 17.00 24.69 23.64
CA VAL A 197 18.06 24.04 22.86
C VAL A 197 19.42 24.57 23.26
N ASP A 198 20.48 23.82 22.98
CA ASP A 198 21.83 24.13 23.48
C ASP A 198 22.59 25.06 22.53
N LEU A 199 22.37 24.89 21.21
CA LEU A 199 23.14 25.57 20.17
C LEU A 199 22.27 25.95 18.96
N ILE A 200 22.76 26.94 18.22
CA ILE A 200 22.31 27.22 16.84
C ILE A 200 23.50 26.96 15.92
N ALA A 201 23.29 26.21 14.84
CA ALA A 201 24.31 25.91 13.83
C ALA A 201 23.77 26.14 12.41
N ASP A 202 24.57 26.72 11.52
CA ASP A 202 24.15 27.01 10.15
C ASP A 202 24.02 25.74 9.27
N ASP A 203 24.94 24.80 9.46
CA ASP A 203 25.04 23.54 8.74
C ASP A 203 25.80 22.49 9.58
N LEU A 204 26.08 21.32 8.99
CA LEU A 204 26.79 20.22 9.67
C LEU A 204 28.24 20.56 10.01
N GLU A 205 28.92 21.39 9.22
CA GLU A 205 30.32 21.78 9.47
C GLU A 205 30.39 22.71 10.69
N ASP A 206 29.52 23.72 10.73
CA ASP A 206 29.39 24.62 11.88
C ASP A 206 28.91 23.89 13.15
N LEU A 207 28.02 22.91 13.01
CA LEU A 207 27.60 22.03 14.11
C LEU A 207 28.81 21.29 14.70
N LEU A 208 29.59 20.58 13.87
CA LEU A 208 30.77 19.86 14.34
C LEU A 208 31.76 20.80 15.03
N ALA A 209 32.03 21.98 14.44
CA ALA A 209 32.94 22.95 15.03
C ALA A 209 32.49 23.43 16.43
N LYS A 210 31.19 23.60 16.65
CA LYS A 210 30.61 24.02 17.94
C LYS A 210 30.54 22.91 18.98
N LEU A 211 30.46 21.65 18.54
CA LEU A 211 30.43 20.49 19.42
C LEU A 211 31.83 20.05 19.89
N ASP A 212 32.89 20.49 19.23
CA ASP A 212 34.27 20.12 19.56
C ASP A 212 34.63 20.46 21.01
N GLY A 213 35.09 19.46 21.76
CA GLY A 213 35.49 19.59 23.17
C GLY A 213 34.33 19.63 24.18
N LEU A 214 33.07 19.54 23.74
CA LEU A 214 31.93 19.40 24.64
C LEU A 214 31.83 17.97 25.18
N THR A 215 31.16 17.81 26.33
CA THR A 215 30.93 16.52 26.98
C THR A 215 29.50 16.04 26.81
N ALA A 216 29.30 14.75 26.57
CA ALA A 216 28.01 14.09 26.46
C ALA A 216 27.89 12.95 27.48
N GLU A 217 26.79 12.92 28.24
CA GLU A 217 26.43 11.80 29.11
C GLU A 217 25.76 10.68 28.30
N THR A 218 26.43 9.54 28.18
CA THR A 218 25.92 8.32 27.51
C THR A 218 25.64 7.23 28.54
N SER A 219 24.97 6.15 28.15
CA SER A 219 24.70 5.01 29.05
C SER A 219 25.98 4.31 29.53
N ILE A 220 27.09 4.44 28.79
CA ILE A 220 28.40 3.89 29.16
C ILE A 220 29.30 4.88 29.91
N GLY A 221 28.87 6.15 30.05
CA GLY A 221 29.57 7.19 30.81
C GLY A 221 29.70 8.52 30.06
N THR A 222 30.41 9.48 30.67
CA THR A 222 30.69 10.78 30.06
C THR A 222 31.75 10.65 28.96
N VAL A 223 31.44 11.12 27.75
CA VAL A 223 32.33 11.14 26.58
C VAL A 223 32.65 12.59 26.21
N VAL A 224 33.92 12.90 25.91
CA VAL A 224 34.33 14.19 25.34
C VAL A 224 34.33 14.08 23.82
N LEU A 225 33.67 15.00 23.14
CA LEU A 225 33.60 15.00 21.68
C LEU A 225 34.88 15.56 21.05
N GLU A 226 35.50 14.76 20.18
CA GLU A 226 36.60 15.18 19.30
C GLU A 226 36.06 15.24 17.87
N THR A 227 35.54 16.40 17.46
CA THR A 227 34.81 16.53 16.18
C THR A 227 35.68 17.08 15.05
N LYS A 228 36.85 17.63 15.37
CA LYS A 228 37.80 18.15 14.38
C LYS A 228 38.24 17.08 13.39
N GLY A 229 37.92 17.30 12.12
CA GLY A 229 38.33 16.45 11.01
C GLY A 229 37.55 15.14 10.92
N LEU A 230 36.41 15.00 11.62
CA LEU A 230 35.51 13.87 11.41
C LEU A 230 34.97 13.88 9.99
N GLU A 231 35.00 12.71 9.36
CA GLU A 231 34.28 12.49 8.12
C GLU A 231 32.79 12.33 8.42
N LEU A 232 31.92 12.90 7.58
CA LEU A 232 30.48 12.73 7.68
C LEU A 232 30.08 11.48 6.89
N PHE A 233 29.57 10.45 7.57
CA PHE A 233 29.06 9.25 6.93
C PHE A 233 27.53 9.26 6.96
N GLN A 234 26.89 9.36 5.80
CA GLN A 234 25.45 9.38 5.74
C GLN A 234 24.89 7.95 5.72
N LEU A 235 24.08 7.61 6.71
CA LEU A 235 23.36 6.35 6.75
C LEU A 235 22.01 6.53 6.06
N GLU A 236 21.84 5.85 4.92
CA GLU A 236 20.58 5.83 4.20
C GLU A 236 19.63 4.74 4.71
N LYS A 237 18.34 4.93 4.43
CA LYS A 237 17.30 3.93 4.69
C LYS A 237 17.57 2.67 3.88
N ASN A 238 17.44 1.50 4.49
CA ASN A 238 17.61 0.24 3.77
C ASN A 238 16.42 -0.06 2.84
N ILE A 239 16.52 -1.11 2.04
CA ILE A 239 15.48 -1.49 1.07
C ILE A 239 14.13 -1.74 1.76
N LEU A 240 14.14 -2.38 2.94
CA LEU A 240 12.93 -2.68 3.69
C LEU A 240 12.27 -1.40 4.23
N GLU A 241 13.04 -0.47 4.79
CA GLU A 241 12.55 0.82 5.29
C GLU A 241 12.00 1.68 4.16
N HIS A 242 12.71 1.79 3.04
CA HIS A 242 12.21 2.46 1.83
C HIS A 242 10.89 1.82 1.36
N PHE A 243 10.81 0.50 1.37
CA PHE A 243 9.60 -0.22 0.99
C PHE A 243 8.45 0.02 1.97
N LEU A 244 8.71 -0.05 3.28
CA LEU A 244 7.71 0.17 4.33
C LEU A 244 7.18 1.61 4.31
N GLU A 245 8.05 2.59 4.10
CA GLU A 245 7.68 4.00 3.93
C GLU A 245 6.85 4.19 2.66
N PHE A 246 7.24 3.55 1.55
CA PHE A 246 6.49 3.60 0.30
C PHE A 246 5.07 3.03 0.43
N ILE A 247 4.89 1.86 1.05
CA ILE A 247 3.55 1.28 1.23
C ILE A 247 2.73 2.05 2.29
N SER A 248 3.39 2.72 3.24
CA SER A 248 2.75 3.57 4.25
C SER A 248 2.36 4.95 3.71
N ASP A 249 2.48 5.21 2.41
CA ASP A 249 1.84 6.36 1.76
C ASP A 249 0.32 6.09 1.57
N PRO A 250 -0.57 7.02 1.98
CA PRO A 250 -2.02 6.87 1.81
C PRO A 250 -2.48 6.57 0.38
N ASN A 251 -1.83 7.15 -0.63
CA ASN A 251 -2.17 6.91 -2.03
C ASN A 251 -1.79 5.50 -2.46
N VAL A 252 -0.57 5.08 -2.11
CA VAL A 252 -0.07 3.73 -2.41
C VAL A 252 -0.95 2.69 -1.71
N SER A 253 -1.24 2.88 -0.43
CA SER A 253 -2.13 2.01 0.34
C SER A 253 -3.53 1.89 -0.27
N PHE A 254 -4.13 3.00 -0.72
CA PHE A 254 -5.44 2.99 -1.38
C PHE A 254 -5.43 2.27 -2.74
N ILE A 255 -4.37 2.47 -3.53
CA ILE A 255 -4.20 1.76 -4.82
C ILE A 255 -4.04 0.26 -4.56
N LEU A 256 -3.19 -0.13 -3.60
CA LEU A 256 -3.00 -1.54 -3.21
C LEU A 256 -4.30 -2.18 -2.71
N LEU A 257 -5.09 -1.46 -1.90
CA LEU A 257 -6.38 -1.95 -1.42
C LEU A 257 -7.35 -2.20 -2.59
N THR A 258 -7.43 -1.25 -3.52
CA THR A 258 -8.32 -1.33 -4.68
C THR A 258 -7.88 -2.43 -5.65
N MET A 259 -6.60 -2.49 -5.98
CA MET A 259 -6.03 -3.56 -6.82
C MET A 259 -6.18 -4.93 -6.16
N GLY A 260 -5.95 -5.00 -4.85
CA GLY A 260 -6.14 -6.20 -4.04
C GLY A 260 -7.56 -6.73 -4.16
N GLY A 261 -8.54 -5.85 -3.93
CA GLY A 261 -9.95 -6.19 -4.07
C GLY A 261 -10.34 -6.62 -5.49
N LEU A 262 -9.90 -5.88 -6.51
CA LEU A 262 -10.17 -6.22 -7.91
C LEU A 262 -9.55 -7.55 -8.32
N GLY A 263 -8.33 -7.88 -7.87
CA GLY A 263 -7.68 -9.15 -8.16
C GLY A 263 -8.49 -10.35 -7.65
N ILE A 264 -9.04 -10.24 -6.44
CA ILE A 264 -9.94 -11.26 -5.87
C ILE A 264 -11.22 -11.37 -6.68
N VAL A 265 -11.83 -10.25 -7.05
CA VAL A 265 -13.05 -10.23 -7.88
C VAL A 265 -12.83 -10.90 -9.22
N VAL A 266 -11.72 -10.59 -9.91
CA VAL A 266 -11.39 -11.19 -11.21
C VAL A 266 -11.20 -12.70 -11.12
N GLU A 267 -10.51 -13.20 -10.10
CA GLU A 267 -10.32 -14.64 -9.88
C GLU A 267 -11.65 -15.35 -9.58
N LEU A 268 -12.54 -14.73 -8.80
CA LEU A 268 -13.85 -15.30 -8.46
C LEU A 268 -14.73 -15.51 -9.71
N PHE A 269 -14.67 -14.60 -10.68
CA PHE A 269 -15.42 -14.71 -11.93
C PHE A 269 -14.74 -15.53 -13.01
N ASN A 270 -13.42 -15.72 -12.93
CA ASN A 270 -12.65 -16.49 -13.89
C ASN A 270 -11.81 -17.54 -13.17
N PRO A 271 -12.44 -18.58 -12.58
CA PRO A 271 -11.70 -19.59 -11.84
C PRO A 271 -10.62 -20.23 -12.70
N GLY A 272 -9.39 -20.28 -12.18
CA GLY A 272 -8.25 -20.93 -12.84
C GLY A 272 -7.28 -19.98 -13.55
N LEU A 273 -7.45 -18.66 -13.43
CA LEU A 273 -6.39 -17.70 -13.80
C LEU A 273 -5.24 -17.72 -12.79
N ILE A 274 -5.53 -17.94 -11.50
CA ILE A 274 -4.65 -17.99 -10.32
C ILE A 274 -3.89 -16.69 -10.05
N ALA A 275 -3.25 -16.09 -11.06
CA ALA A 275 -2.42 -14.91 -10.94
C ALA A 275 -3.17 -13.68 -10.39
N PRO A 276 -4.38 -13.31 -10.86
CA PRO A 276 -5.13 -12.18 -10.29
C PRO A 276 -5.47 -12.39 -8.82
N GLY A 277 -5.85 -13.61 -8.44
CA GLY A 277 -6.14 -13.95 -7.05
C GLY A 277 -4.92 -13.83 -6.15
N VAL A 278 -3.78 -14.41 -6.56
CA VAL A 278 -2.52 -14.35 -5.79
C VAL A 278 -2.02 -12.91 -5.66
N VAL A 279 -1.98 -12.15 -6.76
CA VAL A 279 -1.60 -10.73 -6.73
C VAL A 279 -2.57 -9.95 -5.84
N GLY A 280 -3.87 -10.25 -5.94
CA GLY A 280 -4.91 -9.65 -5.11
C GLY A 280 -4.66 -9.85 -3.62
N VAL A 281 -4.42 -11.10 -3.19
CA VAL A 281 -4.10 -11.43 -1.79
C VAL A 281 -2.82 -10.72 -1.33
N ILE A 282 -1.76 -10.72 -2.13
CA ILE A 282 -0.50 -10.05 -1.77
C ILE A 282 -0.73 -8.54 -1.58
N CYS A 283 -1.43 -7.88 -2.52
CA CYS A 283 -1.76 -6.47 -2.39
C CYS A 283 -2.58 -6.19 -1.12
N LEU A 284 -3.57 -7.03 -0.79
CA LEU A 284 -4.35 -6.88 0.44
C LEU A 284 -3.49 -7.06 1.70
N LEU A 285 -2.60 -8.06 1.73
CA LEU A 285 -1.67 -8.27 2.86
C LEU A 285 -0.74 -7.08 3.06
N LEU A 286 -0.20 -6.51 1.97
CA LEU A 286 0.63 -5.31 2.02
C LEU A 286 -0.17 -4.09 2.49
N THR A 287 -1.42 -3.93 2.05
CA THR A 287 -2.30 -2.89 2.59
C THR A 287 -2.50 -3.08 4.09
N PHE A 288 -2.81 -4.28 4.58
CA PHE A 288 -3.00 -4.50 6.02
C PHE A 288 -1.74 -4.18 6.83
N LEU A 289 -0.56 -4.47 6.31
CA LEU A 289 0.70 -4.06 6.92
C LEU A 289 0.82 -2.52 7.00
N ALA A 290 0.49 -1.81 5.91
CA ALA A 290 0.55 -0.35 5.88
C ALA A 290 -0.52 0.33 6.76
N LEU A 291 -1.72 -0.25 6.86
CA LEU A 291 -2.81 0.23 7.71
C LEU A 291 -2.42 0.26 9.20
N GLY A 292 -1.48 -0.59 9.63
CA GLY A 292 -0.94 -0.55 11.01
C GLY A 292 -0.12 0.70 11.32
N ASN A 293 0.37 1.41 10.30
CA ASN A 293 1.21 2.61 10.44
C ASN A 293 0.47 3.90 10.05
N LEU A 294 -0.80 3.81 9.66
CA LEU A 294 -1.64 4.92 9.19
C LEU A 294 -2.85 5.13 10.09
N PRO A 295 -3.39 6.37 10.20
CA PRO A 295 -4.57 6.66 11.01
C PRO A 295 -5.87 6.24 10.29
N VAL A 296 -6.10 4.93 10.18
CA VAL A 296 -7.19 4.36 9.40
C VAL A 296 -8.56 4.65 9.99
N ASN A 297 -9.49 5.08 9.14
CA ASN A 297 -10.90 5.16 9.46
C ASN A 297 -11.63 3.88 9.01
N TRP A 298 -12.15 3.12 9.97
CA TRP A 298 -12.86 1.87 9.69
C TRP A 298 -14.13 2.06 8.85
N ALA A 299 -14.77 3.24 8.89
CA ALA A 299 -15.88 3.54 7.99
C ALA A 299 -15.44 3.54 6.53
N GLY A 300 -14.27 4.13 6.23
CA GLY A 300 -13.68 4.11 4.89
C GLY A 300 -13.39 2.68 4.42
N VAL A 301 -12.85 1.83 5.30
CA VAL A 301 -12.63 0.40 5.01
C VAL A 301 -13.94 -0.30 4.66
N VAL A 302 -15.01 -0.07 5.44
CA VAL A 302 -16.34 -0.64 5.17
C VAL A 302 -16.88 -0.20 3.81
N PHE A 303 -16.70 1.06 3.42
CA PHE A 303 -17.11 1.55 2.11
C PHE A 303 -16.32 0.91 0.95
N VAL A 304 -15.02 0.65 1.12
CA VAL A 304 -14.23 -0.06 0.10
C VAL A 304 -14.66 -1.53 -0.01
N ILE A 305 -14.92 -2.20 1.11
CA ILE A 305 -15.49 -3.56 1.10
C ILE A 305 -16.87 -3.57 0.43
N LEU A 306 -17.72 -2.59 0.72
CA LEU A 306 -19.02 -2.44 0.08
C LEU A 306 -18.86 -2.26 -1.44
N ALA A 307 -17.89 -1.46 -1.89
CA ALA A 307 -17.58 -1.30 -3.31
C ALA A 307 -17.21 -2.63 -3.97
N MET A 308 -16.40 -3.46 -3.31
CA MET A 308 -16.06 -4.81 -3.79
C MET A 308 -17.29 -5.70 -3.90
N VAL A 309 -18.12 -5.75 -2.85
CA VAL A 309 -19.34 -6.57 -2.83
C VAL A 309 -20.32 -6.14 -3.92
N LEU A 310 -20.57 -4.84 -4.05
CA LEU A 310 -21.46 -4.30 -5.08
C LEU A 310 -20.94 -4.58 -6.50
N THR A 311 -19.62 -4.54 -6.68
CA THR A 311 -18.99 -4.93 -7.96
C THR A 311 -19.26 -6.40 -8.30
N VAL A 312 -19.13 -7.30 -7.32
CA VAL A 312 -19.47 -8.73 -7.52
C VAL A 312 -20.96 -8.89 -7.83
N LEU A 313 -21.84 -8.23 -7.07
CA LEU A 313 -23.29 -8.35 -7.26
C LEU A 313 -23.73 -7.80 -8.63
N GLU A 314 -23.13 -6.70 -9.11
CA GLU A 314 -23.41 -6.16 -10.45
C GLU A 314 -23.19 -7.23 -11.53
N VAL A 315 -22.08 -7.96 -11.46
CA VAL A 315 -21.73 -9.00 -12.45
C VAL A 315 -22.61 -10.25 -12.30
N VAL A 316 -22.89 -10.69 -11.07
CA VAL A 316 -23.72 -11.90 -10.82
C VAL A 316 -25.19 -11.66 -11.19
N VAL A 317 -25.77 -10.58 -10.68
CA VAL A 317 -27.21 -10.26 -10.85
C VAL A 317 -27.49 -9.68 -12.23
N ALA A 318 -26.44 -9.26 -12.97
CA ALA A 318 -26.57 -8.38 -14.12
C ALA A 318 -27.42 -7.16 -13.77
N GLY A 319 -26.97 -6.45 -12.72
CA GLY A 319 -27.53 -5.16 -12.37
C GLY A 319 -27.55 -4.29 -13.63
N PHE A 320 -28.61 -3.52 -13.85
CA PHE A 320 -28.73 -2.65 -15.02
C PHE A 320 -27.80 -1.43 -14.91
N GLY A 321 -26.58 -1.58 -14.39
CA GLY A 321 -25.63 -0.50 -14.07
C GLY A 321 -25.75 0.05 -12.65
N ILE A 322 -26.85 -0.22 -11.94
CA ILE A 322 -27.17 0.46 -10.66
C ILE A 322 -26.20 0.03 -9.55
N LEU A 323 -25.89 -1.27 -9.42
CA LEU A 323 -24.97 -1.74 -8.39
C LEU A 323 -23.53 -1.32 -8.75
N GLY A 324 -23.21 -1.27 -10.04
CA GLY A 324 -21.95 -0.72 -10.56
C GLY A 324 -21.74 0.76 -10.17
N VAL A 325 -22.75 1.61 -10.34
CA VAL A 325 -22.69 3.01 -9.88
C VAL A 325 -22.54 3.07 -8.36
N GLY A 326 -23.29 2.26 -7.61
CA GLY A 326 -23.16 2.14 -6.16
C GLY A 326 -21.74 1.73 -5.73
N ALA A 327 -21.10 0.82 -6.46
CA ALA A 327 -19.73 0.39 -6.21
C ALA A 327 -18.73 1.55 -6.40
N ILE A 328 -18.85 2.31 -7.47
CA ILE A 328 -17.98 3.47 -7.74
C ILE A 328 -18.16 4.56 -6.69
N VAL A 329 -19.40 4.89 -6.34
CA VAL A 329 -19.68 5.88 -5.28
C VAL A 329 -19.10 5.40 -3.95
N SER A 330 -19.30 4.13 -3.61
CA SER A 330 -18.74 3.54 -2.38
C SER A 330 -17.21 3.56 -2.38
N LEU A 331 -16.56 3.31 -3.53
CA LEU A 331 -15.11 3.38 -3.65
C LEU A 331 -14.58 4.81 -3.47
N ILE A 332 -15.24 5.80 -4.06
CA ILE A 332 -14.87 7.22 -3.95
C ILE A 332 -15.05 7.71 -2.52
N VAL A 333 -16.22 7.45 -1.92
CA VAL A 333 -16.50 7.80 -0.52
C VAL A 333 -15.55 7.08 0.42
N GLY A 334 -15.30 5.79 0.17
CA GLY A 334 -14.32 5.00 0.92
C GLY A 334 -12.93 5.61 0.84
N GLY A 335 -12.44 5.96 -0.35
CA GLY A 335 -11.12 6.59 -0.53
C GLY A 335 -11.01 7.98 0.10
N LEU A 336 -12.08 8.78 0.07
CA LEU A 336 -12.13 10.07 0.76
C LEU A 336 -12.06 9.92 2.28
N ILE A 337 -12.70 8.87 2.83
CA ILE A 337 -12.81 8.66 4.27
C ILE A 337 -11.65 7.80 4.83
N LEU A 338 -10.98 6.97 4.02
CA LEU A 338 -10.09 5.90 4.49
C LEU A 338 -8.98 6.35 5.45
N PHE A 339 -8.40 7.52 5.20
CA PHE A 339 -7.38 8.13 6.05
C PHE A 339 -7.80 9.50 6.59
N THR A 340 -9.01 9.96 6.25
CA THR A 340 -9.57 11.15 6.88
C THR A 340 -10.35 10.74 8.12
N GLN A 341 -10.12 11.48 9.19
CA GLN A 341 -10.91 11.38 10.41
C GLN A 341 -11.79 12.63 10.45
N PHE A 342 -13.03 12.50 10.91
CA PHE A 342 -13.91 13.66 11.07
C PHE A 342 -13.33 14.54 12.19
N GLY A 343 -13.13 15.83 11.95
CA GLY A 343 -12.50 16.76 12.90
C GLY A 343 -11.94 18.01 12.23
N ASP A 344 -11.56 19.01 13.02
CA ASP A 344 -10.85 20.18 12.53
C ASP A 344 -9.40 19.80 12.22
N ALA A 345 -8.94 20.11 11.00
CA ALA A 345 -7.57 19.82 10.61
C ALA A 345 -6.60 20.66 11.45
N SER A 346 -5.64 20.00 12.11
CA SER A 346 -4.54 20.71 12.77
C SER A 346 -3.77 21.53 11.73
N PRO A 347 -3.65 22.87 11.89
CA PRO A 347 -2.92 23.72 10.94
C PRO A 347 -1.42 23.36 10.83
N THR A 348 -0.90 22.58 11.79
CA THR A 348 0.52 22.24 11.90
C THR A 348 0.85 20.85 11.37
N MET A 349 -0.11 19.91 11.27
CA MET A 349 0.15 18.59 10.70
C MET A 349 -0.21 18.53 9.21
N PRO A 350 0.62 17.86 8.37
CA PRO A 350 0.23 17.53 7.00
C PRO A 350 -1.04 16.69 6.98
N SER A 351 -1.92 16.98 6.02
CA SER A 351 -3.14 16.18 5.80
C SER A 351 -2.75 14.78 5.31
N ILE A 352 -2.97 13.77 6.16
CA ILE A 352 -2.75 12.35 5.81
C ILE A 352 -4.01 11.85 5.08
N GLU A 353 -4.11 12.17 3.80
CA GLU A 353 -5.30 11.86 3.00
C GLU A 353 -4.92 11.21 1.67
N VAL A 354 -5.84 10.46 1.08
CA VAL A 354 -5.68 10.06 -0.32
C VAL A 354 -5.91 11.27 -1.20
N SER A 355 -4.96 11.53 -2.10
CA SER A 355 -5.06 12.59 -3.11
C SER A 355 -6.35 12.44 -3.92
N ARG A 356 -7.10 13.54 -4.05
CA ARG A 356 -8.34 13.59 -4.84
C ARG A 356 -8.12 13.18 -6.30
N TRP A 357 -6.91 13.41 -6.83
CA TRP A 357 -6.51 12.96 -8.16
C TRP A 357 -6.36 11.44 -8.24
N VAL A 358 -5.80 10.81 -7.19
CA VAL A 358 -5.66 9.35 -7.11
C VAL A 358 -7.03 8.70 -6.96
N ILE A 359 -7.91 9.26 -6.12
CA ILE A 359 -9.29 8.79 -5.97
C ILE A 359 -10.03 8.88 -7.31
N SER A 360 -9.99 10.05 -7.97
CA SER A 360 -10.68 10.27 -9.25
C SER A 360 -10.10 9.40 -10.36
N GLY A 361 -8.78 9.25 -10.42
CA GLY A 361 -8.09 8.41 -11.40
C GLY A 361 -8.43 6.93 -11.22
N THR A 362 -8.35 6.43 -9.99
CA THR A 362 -8.69 5.03 -9.66
C THR A 362 -10.18 4.77 -9.91
N GLY A 363 -11.06 5.64 -9.42
CA GLY A 363 -12.49 5.55 -9.66
C GLY A 363 -12.85 5.58 -11.15
N GLY A 364 -12.17 6.43 -11.94
CA GLY A 364 -12.32 6.49 -13.38
C GLY A 364 -11.89 5.20 -14.08
N VAL A 365 -10.74 4.63 -13.73
CA VAL A 365 -10.25 3.35 -14.27
C VAL A 365 -11.21 2.20 -13.93
N VAL A 366 -11.66 2.09 -12.68
CA VAL A 366 -12.63 1.06 -12.26
C VAL A 366 -13.97 1.25 -12.99
N SER A 367 -14.42 2.49 -13.16
CA SER A 367 -15.65 2.80 -13.91
C SER A 367 -15.56 2.36 -15.36
N LEU A 368 -14.45 2.67 -16.04
CA LEU A 368 -14.23 2.25 -17.43
C LEU A 368 -14.16 0.72 -17.55
N ALA A 369 -13.49 0.05 -16.62
CA ALA A 369 -13.43 -1.41 -16.58
C ALA A 369 -14.83 -2.02 -16.38
N LEU A 370 -15.64 -1.47 -15.48
CA LEU A 370 -17.02 -1.93 -15.26
C LEU A 370 -17.90 -1.74 -16.50
N VAL A 371 -17.85 -0.56 -17.13
CA VAL A 371 -18.60 -0.29 -18.37
C VAL A 371 -18.21 -1.29 -19.47
N TYR A 372 -16.91 -1.58 -19.62
CA TYR A 372 -16.42 -2.57 -20.57
C TYR A 372 -16.94 -4.00 -20.27
N ILE A 373 -16.87 -4.44 -19.01
CA ILE A 373 -17.33 -5.77 -18.57
C ILE A 373 -18.85 -5.91 -18.76
N VAL A 374 -19.63 -4.94 -18.31
CA VAL A 374 -21.09 -4.94 -18.45
C VAL A 374 -21.48 -4.88 -19.93
N GLY A 375 -20.80 -4.06 -20.73
CA GLY A 375 -21.05 -3.96 -22.17
C GLY A 375 -20.80 -5.27 -22.91
N THR A 376 -19.68 -5.94 -22.63
CA THR A 376 -19.34 -7.25 -23.23
C THR A 376 -20.28 -8.36 -22.75
N ALA A 377 -20.65 -8.37 -21.47
CA ALA A 377 -21.63 -9.31 -20.93
C ALA A 377 -23.03 -9.13 -21.55
N TYR A 378 -23.47 -7.88 -21.72
CA TYR A 378 -24.74 -7.56 -22.38
C TYR A 378 -24.73 -8.00 -23.86
N GLN A 379 -23.64 -7.73 -24.57
CA GLN A 379 -23.49 -8.13 -25.97
C GLN A 379 -23.46 -9.66 -26.12
N SER A 380 -22.75 -10.36 -25.23
CA SER A 380 -22.72 -11.83 -25.22
C SER A 380 -24.10 -12.44 -24.95
N ARG A 381 -24.87 -11.89 -24.00
CA ARG A 381 -26.23 -12.35 -23.73
C ARG A 381 -27.19 -12.09 -24.91
N ARG A 382 -27.02 -10.98 -25.63
CA ARG A 382 -27.79 -10.67 -26.85
C ARG A 382 -27.49 -11.62 -28.01
N GLN A 383 -26.27 -12.14 -28.10
CA GLN A 383 -25.88 -13.08 -29.16
C GLN A 383 -26.45 -14.49 -28.96
N GLY A 384 -27.11 -14.76 -27.82
CA GLY A 384 -27.66 -16.09 -27.50
C GLY A 384 -26.57 -17.13 -27.25
N PRO A 385 -26.93 -18.36 -26.82
CA PRO A 385 -25.98 -19.47 -26.80
C PRO A 385 -25.39 -19.64 -28.21
N PRO A 386 -24.09 -19.92 -28.37
CA PRO A 386 -23.56 -20.31 -29.67
C PRO A 386 -24.45 -21.44 -30.19
N GLU A 387 -24.93 -21.28 -31.42
CA GLU A 387 -25.86 -22.16 -32.10
C GLU A 387 -25.22 -23.55 -32.24
N LYS A 388 -25.23 -24.36 -31.17
CA LYS A 388 -24.81 -25.77 -31.18
C LYS A 388 -25.59 -26.56 -32.23
N ALA A 389 -26.78 -26.06 -32.56
CA ALA A 389 -27.61 -26.45 -33.70
C ALA A 389 -26.87 -26.40 -35.05
N SER A 390 -26.01 -25.40 -35.30
CA SER A 390 -25.25 -25.27 -36.56
C SER A 390 -24.11 -26.28 -36.70
N ALA A 391 -23.56 -26.78 -35.59
CA ALA A 391 -22.48 -27.78 -35.60
C ALA A 391 -23.00 -29.20 -35.85
N LEU A 392 -24.28 -29.45 -35.60
CA LEU A 392 -24.94 -30.74 -35.82
C LEU A 392 -25.39 -30.89 -37.28
N ALA A 393 -25.64 -29.80 -38.01
CA ALA A 393 -25.97 -29.85 -39.43
C ALA A 393 -24.80 -30.45 -40.24
N GLY A 394 -25.10 -31.48 -41.04
CA GLY A 394 -24.13 -32.28 -41.78
C GLY A 394 -23.48 -33.42 -40.99
N MET A 395 -23.77 -33.57 -39.68
CA MET A 395 -23.32 -34.74 -38.92
C MET A 395 -24.14 -35.98 -39.28
N GLN A 396 -23.46 -37.13 -39.26
CA GLN A 396 -24.07 -38.43 -39.44
C GLN A 396 -24.54 -38.98 -38.09
N GLY A 397 -25.67 -39.68 -38.11
CA GLY A 397 -26.22 -40.38 -36.98
C GLY A 397 -26.85 -41.70 -37.38
N MET A 398 -27.40 -42.39 -36.39
CA MET A 398 -28.08 -43.68 -36.56
C MET A 398 -29.44 -43.64 -35.88
N VAL A 399 -30.46 -44.17 -36.55
CA VAL A 399 -31.80 -44.29 -35.97
C VAL A 399 -31.79 -45.33 -34.85
N THR A 400 -32.18 -44.96 -33.64
CA THR A 400 -32.21 -45.85 -32.46
C THR A 400 -33.61 -46.29 -32.05
N GLY A 401 -34.65 -45.61 -32.56
CA GLY A 401 -36.06 -46.02 -32.44
C GLY A 401 -36.79 -45.72 -33.75
N GLU A 402 -37.90 -46.41 -34.02
CA GLU A 402 -38.66 -46.24 -35.27
C GLU A 402 -38.97 -44.75 -35.55
N LEU A 403 -38.58 -44.27 -36.73
CA LEU A 403 -38.70 -42.87 -37.12
C LEU A 403 -39.73 -42.74 -38.26
N ALA A 404 -40.97 -42.37 -37.93
CA ALA A 404 -42.07 -42.19 -38.89
C ALA A 404 -43.20 -41.27 -38.35
N PRO A 405 -43.27 -39.99 -38.74
CA PRO A 405 -42.17 -39.18 -39.26
C PRO A 405 -41.20 -38.76 -38.14
N ARG A 406 -41.59 -38.93 -36.86
CA ARG A 406 -40.82 -38.52 -35.68
C ARG A 406 -40.27 -39.73 -34.95
N GLY A 407 -39.00 -39.68 -34.59
CA GLY A 407 -38.31 -40.76 -33.88
C GLY A 407 -37.10 -40.26 -33.11
N ILE A 408 -36.20 -41.18 -32.79
CA ILE A 408 -34.99 -40.90 -32.01
C ILE A 408 -33.77 -41.34 -32.81
N VAL A 409 -32.77 -40.45 -32.88
CA VAL A 409 -31.50 -40.68 -33.56
C VAL A 409 -30.34 -40.44 -32.60
N LEU A 410 -29.26 -41.20 -32.77
CA LEU A 410 -27.99 -40.99 -32.10
C LEU A 410 -27.07 -40.24 -33.05
N VAL A 411 -26.68 -39.02 -32.70
CA VAL A 411 -25.74 -38.18 -33.49
C VAL A 411 -24.53 -37.89 -32.61
N GLY A 412 -23.33 -38.31 -33.06
CA GLY A 412 -22.13 -38.29 -32.23
C GLY A 412 -22.24 -39.24 -31.03
N ASN A 413 -22.36 -38.70 -29.82
CA ASN A 413 -22.53 -39.45 -28.58
C ASN A 413 -23.78 -39.00 -27.78
N GLU A 414 -24.72 -38.32 -28.44
CA GLU A 414 -25.93 -37.77 -27.84
C GLU A 414 -27.18 -38.24 -28.61
N THR A 415 -28.26 -38.46 -27.87
CA THR A 415 -29.55 -38.92 -28.41
C THR A 415 -30.47 -37.73 -28.63
N TRP A 416 -31.00 -37.60 -29.84
CA TRP A 416 -31.81 -36.47 -30.28
C TRP A 416 -33.18 -36.93 -30.78
N THR A 417 -34.19 -36.08 -30.60
CA THR A 417 -35.47 -36.25 -31.29
C THR A 417 -35.30 -35.78 -32.73
N ALA A 418 -35.74 -36.58 -33.69
CA ALA A 418 -35.63 -36.23 -35.10
C ALA A 418 -36.92 -36.45 -35.88
N ILE A 419 -37.06 -35.72 -36.98
CA ILE A 419 -38.15 -35.85 -37.95
C ILE A 419 -37.54 -36.14 -39.33
N SER A 420 -38.12 -37.07 -40.09
CA SER A 420 -37.71 -37.32 -41.48
C SER A 420 -38.10 -36.14 -42.36
N GLU A 421 -37.17 -35.64 -43.18
CA GLU A 421 -37.41 -34.52 -44.10
C GLU A 421 -38.54 -34.81 -45.12
N ASP A 422 -38.66 -36.06 -45.54
CA ASP A 422 -39.60 -36.53 -46.56
C ASP A 422 -40.81 -37.31 -46.00
N ASP A 423 -41.03 -37.25 -44.67
CA ASP A 423 -42.01 -38.06 -43.93
C ASP A 423 -41.86 -39.59 -44.13
N SER A 424 -40.73 -40.05 -44.66
CA SER A 424 -40.49 -41.48 -44.85
C SER A 424 -40.22 -42.20 -43.53
N ALA A 425 -40.62 -43.48 -43.48
CA ALA A 425 -40.25 -44.36 -42.38
C ALA A 425 -38.79 -44.79 -42.55
N ILE A 426 -37.96 -44.50 -41.54
CA ILE A 426 -36.56 -44.91 -41.46
C ILE A 426 -36.41 -45.95 -40.34
N SER A 427 -35.90 -47.14 -40.68
CA SER A 427 -35.81 -48.26 -39.75
C SER A 427 -34.70 -48.07 -38.72
N ILE A 428 -34.83 -48.76 -37.58
CA ILE A 428 -33.79 -48.81 -36.54
C ILE A 428 -32.48 -49.34 -37.15
N GLY A 429 -31.38 -48.63 -36.91
CA GLY A 429 -30.04 -48.97 -37.40
C GLY A 429 -29.66 -48.33 -38.74
N GLU A 430 -30.58 -47.65 -39.43
CA GLU A 430 -30.24 -46.95 -40.68
C GLU A 430 -29.44 -45.66 -40.41
N PRO A 431 -28.42 -45.35 -41.24
CA PRO A 431 -27.66 -44.12 -41.15
C PRO A 431 -28.47 -42.93 -41.69
N VAL A 432 -28.39 -41.80 -40.99
CA VAL A 432 -29.06 -40.56 -41.35
C VAL A 432 -28.10 -39.37 -41.28
N GLU A 433 -28.32 -38.36 -42.11
CA GLU A 433 -27.60 -37.10 -42.08
C GLU A 433 -28.51 -35.99 -41.54
N VAL A 434 -28.01 -35.19 -40.61
CA VAL A 434 -28.74 -34.04 -40.07
C VAL A 434 -28.75 -32.90 -41.08
N ARG A 435 -29.92 -32.50 -41.56
CA ARG A 435 -30.09 -31.39 -42.52
C ARG A 435 -30.23 -30.04 -41.85
N SER A 436 -31.06 -29.97 -40.83
CA SER A 436 -31.29 -28.75 -40.07
C SER A 436 -31.60 -29.08 -38.62
N VAL A 437 -31.46 -28.07 -37.77
CA VAL A 437 -31.75 -28.18 -36.34
C VAL A 437 -32.68 -27.06 -35.95
N GLU A 438 -33.89 -27.43 -35.51
CA GLU A 438 -34.90 -26.49 -35.02
C GLU A 438 -35.12 -26.74 -33.53
N GLY A 439 -34.46 -25.93 -32.70
CA GLY A 439 -34.51 -26.07 -31.24
C GLY A 439 -33.89 -27.39 -30.77
N LEU A 440 -34.73 -28.32 -30.32
CA LEU A 440 -34.33 -29.66 -29.83
C LEU A 440 -34.72 -30.79 -30.79
N ILE A 441 -35.20 -30.45 -31.99
CA ILE A 441 -35.63 -31.41 -33.01
C ILE A 441 -34.69 -31.30 -34.22
N LEU A 442 -34.13 -32.44 -34.63
CA LEU A 442 -33.31 -32.54 -35.84
C LEU A 442 -34.18 -32.91 -37.03
N THR A 443 -33.99 -32.25 -38.17
CA THR A 443 -34.51 -32.74 -39.44
C THR A 443 -33.44 -33.61 -40.07
N VAL A 444 -33.75 -34.88 -40.34
CA VAL A 444 -32.79 -35.88 -40.82
C VAL A 444 -33.23 -36.46 -42.15
N PHE A 445 -32.26 -36.84 -42.98
CA PHE A 445 -32.49 -37.47 -44.27
C PHE A 445 -31.75 -38.82 -44.35
N ARG A 446 -32.37 -39.82 -45.01
CA ARG A 446 -31.74 -41.13 -45.22
C ARG A 446 -30.48 -40.97 -46.07
N GLN A 447 -29.37 -41.51 -45.60
CA GLN A 447 -28.13 -41.49 -46.38
C GLN A 447 -28.24 -42.50 -47.53
N SER A 448 -28.27 -42.03 -48.78
CA SER A 448 -28.22 -42.88 -49.98
C SER A 448 -26.79 -43.32 -50.26
N ASP A 449 -26.59 -44.64 -50.34
CA ASP A 449 -25.30 -45.30 -50.51
C ASP A 449 -24.69 -44.97 -51.89
N THR A 450 -23.92 -43.88 -51.96
CA THR A 450 -23.27 -43.43 -53.19
C THR A 450 -21.76 -43.49 -52.99
N GLY A 451 -21.17 -44.69 -53.19
CA GLY A 451 -19.74 -44.87 -52.92
C GLY A 451 -19.13 -46.26 -53.19
N LYS A 452 -19.57 -47.01 -54.20
CA LYS A 452 -18.73 -48.08 -54.80
C LYS A 452 -17.97 -47.50 -55.98
N GLN A 453 -16.78 -46.94 -55.73
CA GLN A 453 -15.78 -46.75 -56.78
C GLN A 453 -15.05 -48.09 -57.00
N GLU A 454 -15.15 -48.58 -58.22
CA GLU A 454 -14.36 -49.68 -58.77
C GLU A 454 -12.87 -49.37 -58.64
N ASN A 455 -12.12 -50.25 -57.98
CA ASN A 455 -10.71 -50.47 -58.27
C ASN A 455 -10.62 -51.80 -59.02
N SER A 456 -10.31 -51.74 -60.32
CA SER A 456 -9.71 -52.81 -61.11
C SER A 456 -8.39 -52.31 -61.68
#